data_AF-A0A3C1GVZ1-F1
#
_entry.id   AF-A0A3C1GVZ1-F1
#
_cell.length_a   1.000
_cell.length_b   1.000
_cell.length_c   1.000
_cell.angle_alpha   90.00
_cell.angle_beta   90.00
_cell.angle_gamma   90.00
#
_symmetry.space_group_name_H-M   'P 1'
#
loop_
_entity.id
_entity.type
_entity.pdbx_description
1 polymer ?
#
loop_
_entity_poly.entity_id
_entity_poly.type
_entity_poly.pdbx_seq_one_letter_code
_entity_poly.pdbx_strand_id
1 'polypeptide(L)'
;MENLTSSVTYLDVFEGVDLEYVLRGDEVKENLILKSKTAQHSFTQVFRFNGLTPKTQEDGTVWLVDEKDILVFRLERFLMVDAKGEESQAIQTRWTQVNETWELTIQPDQEWLSAPERTYPVVVDPT
;
A
#
# COMPACT_ATOMS: atom_id res chain seq x y z
N MET A 1 8.40 28.08 4.94
CA MET A 1 7.66 27.12 5.78
C MET A 1 8.55 25.91 5.89
N GLU A 2 9.10 25.67 7.08
CA GLU A 2 9.87 24.45 7.35
C GLU A 2 8.92 23.24 7.24
N ASN A 3 9.39 22.14 6.65
CA ASN A 3 8.57 20.94 6.41
C ASN A 3 7.98 20.41 7.74
N LEU A 4 6.67 20.52 7.91
CA LEU A 4 5.92 19.95 9.03
C LEU A 4 5.71 18.44 8.81
N THR A 5 6.79 17.68 8.77
CA THR A 5 6.70 16.21 8.69
C THR A 5 6.67 15.64 10.10
N SER A 6 5.67 14.80 10.38
CA SER A 6 5.61 14.00 11.61
C SER A 6 5.42 12.54 11.25
N SER A 7 5.97 11.61 12.03
CA SER A 7 5.70 10.19 11.84
C SER A 7 5.43 9.45 13.15
N VAL A 8 4.75 8.33 13.02
CA VAL A 8 4.55 7.34 14.08
C VAL A 8 4.77 5.95 13.49
N THR A 9 5.51 5.11 14.20
CA THR A 9 5.75 3.72 13.82
C THR A 9 5.13 2.80 14.86
N TYR A 10 4.25 1.92 14.43
CA TYR A 10 3.70 0.81 15.19
C TYR A 10 4.54 -0.43 14.89
N LEU A 11 5.24 -0.92 15.91
CA LEU A 11 6.14 -2.06 15.76
C LEU A 11 5.37 -3.38 15.76
N ASP A 12 5.75 -4.28 14.86
CA ASP A 12 5.26 -5.66 14.78
C ASP A 12 3.72 -5.77 14.78
N VAL A 13 3.06 -4.94 13.95
CA VAL A 13 1.60 -5.05 13.71
C VAL A 13 1.24 -6.39 13.05
N PHE A 14 2.20 -6.96 12.34
CA PHE A 14 2.27 -8.38 11.99
C PHE A 14 3.67 -8.89 12.33
N GLU A 15 3.85 -10.22 12.35
CA GLU A 15 5.16 -10.82 12.61
C GLU A 15 6.21 -10.34 11.58
N GLY A 16 7.18 -9.57 12.07
CA GLY A 16 8.26 -9.02 11.24
C GLY A 16 7.83 -7.85 10.34
N VAL A 17 6.69 -7.21 10.60
CA VAL A 17 6.19 -6.05 9.83
C VAL A 17 5.86 -4.89 10.75
N ASP A 18 6.51 -3.75 10.54
CA ASP A 18 6.12 -2.49 11.17
C ASP A 18 5.18 -1.70 10.26
N LEU A 19 4.34 -0.84 10.86
CA LEU A 19 3.47 0.09 10.16
C LEU A 19 3.88 1.51 10.52
N GLU A 20 4.32 2.30 9.55
CA GLU A 20 4.64 3.70 9.73
C GLU A 20 3.60 4.59 9.05
N TYR A 21 3.14 5.61 9.76
CA TYR A 21 2.40 6.73 9.19
C TYR A 21 3.29 7.95 9.14
N VAL A 22 3.35 8.61 7.98
CA VAL A 22 4.06 9.87 7.77
C VAL A 22 3.03 10.93 7.37
N LEU A 23 2.93 11.99 8.15
CA LEU A 23 2.07 13.14 7.93
C LEU A 23 2.88 14.27 7.28
N ARG A 24 2.40 14.82 6.17
CA ARG A 24 3.06 15.93 5.45
C ARG A 24 2.01 16.95 5.01
N GLY A 25 1.79 17.98 5.81
CA GLY A 25 0.79 19.00 5.48
C GLY A 25 -0.62 18.40 5.37
N ASP A 26 -1.09 18.19 4.14
CA ASP A 26 -2.37 17.61 3.76
C ASP A 26 -2.28 16.13 3.30
N GLU A 27 -1.09 15.53 3.32
CA GLU A 27 -0.85 14.13 2.95
C GLU A 27 -0.68 13.25 4.19
N VAL A 28 -1.30 12.06 4.13
CA VAL A 28 -1.02 10.94 5.03
C VAL A 28 -0.47 9.80 4.18
N LYS A 29 0.77 9.43 4.43
CA LYS A 29 1.45 8.30 3.79
C LYS A 29 1.54 7.13 4.76
N GLU A 30 1.25 5.94 4.27
CA GLU A 30 1.38 4.68 5.01
C GLU A 30 2.57 3.88 4.46
N ASN A 31 3.36 3.25 5.33
CA ASN A 31 4.45 2.36 4.95
C ASN A 31 4.31 1.04 5.72
N LEU A 32 4.30 -0.09 5.01
CA LEU A 32 4.46 -1.42 5.58
C LEU A 32 5.93 -1.83 5.47
N ILE A 33 6.62 -1.92 6.59
CA ILE A 33 8.06 -2.17 6.65
C ILE A 33 8.30 -3.64 6.96
N LEU A 34 8.60 -4.44 5.94
CA LEU A 34 8.93 -5.85 6.07
C LEU A 34 10.39 -5.95 6.55
N LYS A 35 10.62 -6.51 7.73
CA LYS A 35 11.97 -6.62 8.34
C LYS A 35 12.85 -7.70 7.72
N SER A 36 12.24 -8.69 7.06
CA SER A 36 12.96 -9.81 6.46
C SER A 36 12.13 -10.52 5.39
N LYS A 37 12.77 -11.38 4.59
CA LYS A 37 12.11 -12.22 3.58
C LYS A 37 11.09 -13.23 4.13
N THR A 38 11.10 -13.47 5.43
CA THR A 38 10.13 -14.36 6.09
C THR A 38 9.00 -13.59 6.76
N ALA A 39 9.00 -12.25 6.68
CA ALA A 39 7.90 -11.44 7.19
C ALA A 39 6.60 -11.75 6.44
N GLN A 40 5.47 -11.48 7.09
CA GLN A 40 4.19 -11.48 6.39
C GLN A 40 4.26 -10.51 5.20
N HIS A 41 3.75 -10.94 4.06
CA HIS A 41 3.82 -10.20 2.79
C HIS A 41 2.47 -10.26 2.07
N SER A 42 1.38 -10.39 2.83
CA SER A 42 0.01 -10.30 2.32
C SER A 42 -0.80 -9.52 3.34
N PHE A 43 -1.52 -8.52 2.87
CA PHE A 43 -2.21 -7.57 3.73
C PHE A 43 -3.61 -7.31 3.20
N THR A 44 -4.54 -7.04 4.11
CA THR A 44 -5.90 -6.62 3.75
C THR A 44 -6.20 -5.31 4.44
N GLN A 45 -6.51 -4.29 3.64
CA GLN A 45 -7.00 -3.01 4.13
C GLN A 45 -8.50 -2.91 3.87
N VAL A 46 -9.23 -2.34 4.83
CA VAL A 46 -10.69 -2.22 4.77
C VAL A 46 -11.06 -0.75 4.61
N PHE A 47 -11.81 -0.46 3.55
CA PHE A 47 -12.27 0.88 3.20
C PHE A 47 -13.79 0.96 3.33
N ARG A 48 -14.27 2.09 3.84
CA ARG A 48 -15.69 2.49 3.73
C ARG A 48 -15.76 3.73 2.87
N PHE A 49 -16.26 3.57 1.65
CA PHE A 49 -16.50 4.69 0.75
C PHE A 49 -17.96 5.13 0.82
N ASN A 50 -18.19 6.43 0.71
CA ASN A 50 -19.55 6.97 0.59
C ASN A 50 -19.94 7.04 -0.89
N GLY A 51 -20.58 5.98 -1.40
CA GLY A 51 -21.09 5.93 -2.78
C GLY A 51 -20.01 5.83 -3.87
N LEU A 52 -18.76 5.53 -3.51
CA LEU A 52 -17.69 5.31 -4.48
C LEU A 52 -17.39 3.83 -4.68
N THR A 53 -17.08 3.47 -5.92
CA THR A 53 -16.69 2.11 -6.33
C THR A 53 -15.24 2.13 -6.84
N PRO A 54 -14.35 1.30 -6.29
CA PRO A 54 -12.98 1.16 -6.80
C PRO A 54 -12.96 0.37 -8.12
N LYS A 55 -12.21 0.86 -9.10
CA LYS A 55 -11.97 0.23 -10.40
C LYS A 55 -10.47 0.26 -10.72
N THR A 56 -9.84 -0.91 -10.69
CA THR A 56 -8.44 -1.07 -11.13
C THR A 56 -8.35 -0.86 -12.64
N GLN A 57 -7.40 -0.04 -13.08
CA GLN A 57 -7.11 0.25 -14.48
C GLN A 57 -6.01 -0.66 -15.03
N GLU A 58 -5.84 -0.67 -16.36
CA GLU A 58 -4.78 -1.45 -17.02
C GLU A 58 -3.37 -1.05 -16.59
N ASP A 59 -3.16 0.23 -16.26
CA ASP A 59 -1.88 0.75 -15.78
C ASP A 59 -1.61 0.42 -14.30
N GLY A 60 -2.57 -0.18 -13.59
CA GLY A 60 -2.47 -0.54 -12.17
C GLY A 60 -2.90 0.56 -11.20
N THR A 61 -3.31 1.74 -11.68
CA THR A 61 -3.98 2.74 -10.83
C THR A 61 -5.37 2.27 -10.43
N VAL A 62 -5.93 2.82 -9.35
CA VAL A 62 -7.32 2.54 -8.95
C VAL A 62 -8.12 3.83 -8.99
N TRP A 63 -9.22 3.80 -9.74
CA TRP A 63 -10.17 4.88 -9.81
C TRP A 63 -11.30 4.64 -8.82
N LEU A 64 -11.57 5.61 -7.94
CA LEU A 64 -12.79 5.66 -7.15
C LEU A 64 -13.81 6.49 -7.93
N VAL A 65 -14.85 5.84 -8.44
CA VAL A 65 -15.88 6.47 -9.27
C VAL A 65 -17.21 6.55 -8.54
N ASP A 66 -18.02 7.56 -8.85
CA ASP A 66 -19.39 7.68 -8.36
C ASP A 66 -20.38 6.76 -9.10
N GLU A 67 -21.66 6.84 -8.74
CA GLU A 67 -22.76 6.08 -9.36
C GLU A 67 -22.96 6.34 -10.86
N LYS A 68 -22.38 7.42 -11.41
CA LYS A 68 -22.43 7.80 -12.83
C LYS A 68 -21.13 7.45 -13.55
N ASP A 69 -20.26 6.68 -12.92
CA ASP A 69 -18.92 6.33 -13.38
C ASP A 69 -17.98 7.54 -13.58
N ILE A 70 -18.24 8.65 -12.89
CA ILE A 70 -17.36 9.82 -12.90
C ILE A 70 -16.24 9.60 -11.90
N LEU A 71 -14.99 9.80 -12.34
CA LEU A 71 -13.80 9.75 -11.48
C LEU A 71 -13.86 10.84 -10.40
N VAL A 72 -13.83 10.41 -9.13
CA VAL A 72 -13.81 11.30 -7.97
C VAL A 72 -12.42 11.34 -7.34
N PHE A 73 -11.75 10.19 -7.25
CA PHE A 73 -10.43 10.08 -6.65
C PHE A 73 -9.58 9.00 -7.35
N ARG A 74 -8.27 9.20 -7.39
CA ARG A 74 -7.32 8.24 -7.96
C ARG A 74 -6.33 7.80 -6.89
N LEU A 75 -6.21 6.50 -6.68
CA LEU A 75 -5.09 5.90 -5.95
C LEU A 75 -3.99 5.56 -6.96
N GLU A 76 -2.78 6.00 -6.67
CA GLU A 76 -1.60 5.66 -7.45
C GLU A 76 -1.25 4.18 -7.28
N ARG A 77 -0.29 3.72 -8.07
CA ARG A 77 0.19 2.35 -8.00
C ARG A 77 1.01 2.13 -6.74
N PHE A 78 0.85 0.95 -6.17
CA PHE A 78 1.68 0.46 -5.08
C PHE A 78 3.13 0.31 -5.55
N LEU A 79 4.06 0.65 -4.67
CA LEU A 79 5.50 0.52 -4.88
C LEU A 79 6.11 -0.26 -3.72
N MET A 80 7.09 -1.11 -3.99
CA MET A 80 7.98 -1.62 -2.95
C MET A 80 9.42 -1.24 -3.24
N VAL A 81 10.14 -0.88 -2.19
CA VAL A 81 11.51 -0.39 -2.25
C VAL A 81 12.36 -1.13 -1.23
N ASP A 82 13.47 -1.71 -1.66
CA ASP A 82 14.40 -2.39 -0.78
C ASP A 82 15.34 -1.40 -0.07
N ALA A 83 16.14 -1.87 0.90
CA ALA A 83 17.04 -1.00 1.68
C ALA A 83 18.20 -0.38 0.86
N LYS A 84 18.43 -0.83 -0.39
CA LYS A 84 19.38 -0.23 -1.34
C LYS A 84 18.70 0.75 -2.31
N GLY A 85 17.37 0.85 -2.28
CA GLY A 85 16.60 1.70 -3.18
C GLY A 85 16.15 0.99 -4.46
N GLU A 86 16.24 -0.33 -4.54
CA GLU A 86 15.69 -1.08 -5.68
C GLU A 86 14.17 -1.10 -5.61
N GLU A 87 13.53 -0.67 -6.69
CA GLU A 87 12.09 -0.48 -6.77
C GLU A 87 11.40 -1.58 -7.56
N SER A 88 10.16 -1.88 -7.19
CA SER A 88 9.28 -2.76 -7.96
C SER A 88 7.81 -2.41 -7.77
N GLN A 89 7.07 -2.46 -8.87
CA GLN A 89 5.61 -2.34 -8.87
C GLN A 89 4.94 -3.71 -9.06
N ALA A 90 5.69 -4.80 -8.88
CA ALA A 90 5.17 -6.17 -8.89
C ALA A 90 4.41 -6.42 -7.58
N ILE A 91 3.23 -5.81 -7.47
CA ILE A 91 2.32 -5.92 -6.33
C ILE A 91 0.94 -6.18 -6.90
N GLN A 92 0.37 -7.33 -6.59
CA GLN A 92 -0.98 -7.67 -6.99
C GLN A 92 -1.98 -7.08 -6.00
N THR A 93 -3.00 -6.42 -6.53
CA THR A 93 -4.10 -5.85 -5.73
C THR A 93 -5.43 -6.45 -6.13
N ARG A 94 -6.28 -6.75 -5.16
CA ARG A 94 -7.65 -7.22 -5.42
C ARG A 94 -8.64 -6.55 -4.50
N TRP A 95 -9.64 -5.90 -5.11
CA TRP A 95 -10.79 -5.33 -4.42
C TRP A 95 -11.91 -6.36 -4.29
N THR A 96 -12.54 -6.45 -3.12
CA THR A 96 -13.73 -7.26 -2.89
C THR A 96 -14.72 -6.47 -2.06
N GLN A 97 -15.98 -6.40 -2.50
CA GLN A 97 -17.03 -5.77 -1.71
C GLN A 97 -17.53 -6.76 -0.65
N VAL A 98 -17.50 -6.33 0.61
CA VAL A 98 -17.98 -7.09 1.76
C VAL A 98 -18.94 -6.19 2.54
N ASN A 99 -20.24 -6.48 2.47
CA ASN A 99 -21.30 -5.64 3.03
C ASN A 99 -21.19 -4.16 2.56
N GLU A 100 -21.00 -3.24 3.50
CA GLU A 100 -20.85 -1.79 3.25
C GLU A 100 -19.37 -1.35 3.14
N THR A 101 -18.45 -2.31 3.05
CA THR A 101 -17.00 -2.05 2.98
C THR A 101 -16.38 -2.67 1.73
N TRP A 102 -15.21 -2.15 1.37
CA TRP A 102 -14.33 -2.67 0.34
C TRP A 102 -13.06 -3.19 0.98
N GLU A 103 -12.72 -4.44 0.74
CA GLU A 103 -11.46 -5.04 1.15
C GLU A 103 -10.47 -4.98 -0.01
N LEU A 104 -9.31 -4.37 0.22
CA LEU A 104 -8.16 -4.37 -0.67
C LEU A 104 -7.15 -5.38 -0.19
N THR A 105 -7.00 -6.49 -0.90
CA THR A 105 -5.87 -7.40 -0.70
C THR A 105 -4.65 -6.84 -1.44
N ILE A 106 -3.52 -6.73 -0.74
CA ILE A 106 -2.22 -6.28 -1.25
C ILE A 106 -1.25 -7.45 -1.14
N GLN A 107 -0.69 -7.85 -2.27
CA GLN A 107 0.19 -9.02 -2.37
C GLN A 107 1.46 -8.65 -3.17
N PRO A 108 2.51 -8.15 -2.49
CA PRO A 108 3.83 -8.02 -3.08
C PRO A 108 4.36 -9.33 -3.66
N ASP A 109 5.09 -9.23 -4.76
CA ASP A 109 5.65 -10.36 -5.47
C ASP A 109 6.72 -11.09 -4.66
N GLN A 110 6.48 -12.39 -4.43
CA GLN A 110 7.33 -13.19 -3.56
C GLN A 110 8.69 -13.52 -4.21
N GLU A 111 8.74 -13.65 -5.54
CA GLU A 111 10.00 -13.92 -6.26
C GLU A 111 10.94 -12.73 -6.13
N TRP A 112 10.42 -11.52 -6.34
CA TRP A 112 11.16 -10.28 -6.14
C TRP A 112 11.62 -10.16 -4.69
N LEU A 113 10.75 -10.35 -3.70
CA LEU A 113 11.10 -10.27 -2.28
C LEU A 113 12.15 -11.30 -1.84
N SER A 114 12.18 -12.47 -2.48
CA SER A 114 13.07 -13.58 -2.13
C SER A 114 14.38 -13.60 -2.91
N ALA A 115 14.55 -12.68 -3.87
CA ALA A 115 15.74 -12.68 -4.73
C ALA A 115 17.02 -12.45 -3.91
N PRO A 116 18.13 -13.16 -4.19
CA PRO A 116 19.36 -13.11 -3.39
C PRO A 116 19.97 -11.72 -3.23
N GLU A 117 19.73 -10.83 -4.18
CA GLU A 117 20.21 -9.46 -4.19
C GLU A 117 19.41 -8.51 -3.27
N ARG A 118 18.19 -8.90 -2.86
CA ARG A 118 17.31 -8.04 -2.05
C ARG A 118 17.88 -7.72 -0.70
N THR A 119 17.69 -6.48 -0.30
CA THR A 119 18.09 -6.00 1.01
C THR A 119 16.90 -5.52 1.83
N TYR A 120 16.90 -5.92 3.09
CA TYR A 120 15.83 -5.61 4.03
C TYR A 120 16.26 -4.50 5.00
N PRO A 121 15.33 -3.69 5.53
CA PRO A 121 13.88 -3.82 5.34
C PRO A 121 13.43 -3.45 3.92
N VAL A 122 12.33 -4.09 3.48
CA VAL A 122 11.60 -3.67 2.28
C VAL A 122 10.42 -2.84 2.74
N VAL A 123 10.26 -1.64 2.18
CA VAL A 123 9.12 -0.78 2.41
C VAL A 123 8.12 -1.03 1.30
N VAL A 124 6.90 -1.45 1.65
CA VAL A 124 5.75 -1.52 0.75
C VAL A 124 4.91 -0.28 1.03
N ASP A 125 4.78 0.55 -0.01
CA ASP A 125 4.12 1.84 0.00
C ASP A 125 2.76 1.70 -0.71
N PRO A 126 1.64 1.77 0.02
CA PRO A 126 0.31 1.74 -0.56
C PRO A 126 -0.06 3.00 -1.35
N THR A 127 0.55 4.15 -1.06
CA THR A 127 0.21 5.48 -1.61
C THR A 127 1.30 6.52 -1.33
#